data_AF-A0A2V8N0L4-F1
#
_entry.id   AF-A0A2V8N0L4-F1
#
_cell.length_a   1.000
_cell.length_b   1.000
_cell.length_c   1.000
_cell.angle_alpha   90.00
_cell.angle_beta   90.00
_cell.angle_gamma   90.00
#
_symmetry.space_group_name_H-M   'P 1'
#
loop_
_entity.id
_entity.type
_entity.pdbx_description
1 polymer ?
#
loop_
_entity_poly.entity_id
_entity_poly.type
_entity_poly.pdbx_seq_one_letter_code
_entity_poly.pdbx_strand_id
1 'polypeptide(L)'
;MQTPGSRPPRRTACHWLPSPKKSPRVCENQKRLINEVMSHNPLTEPNKIIQGLWVGDELSMMEQLSIASFLENKHEYHLYIYDQVKNVPVGTVVKDASAILPPSMIFQYQGRPSYAGFANFFRYKLLWERGGWWADTDVVCLKPFDFSDEHVFATEVVNGPEVIASSIIKAPAGSRVMAYCWDVCKTKKPEALVWGETGPKLLGEAVQRFSEPRFVQPHTVFCPISYDVWRTVLDEAAEIELDKDAHSIHLWNEMWRLAGQDKNGEYPSSCLYGQLKQKYLPRGGERAQSVGKAAITSSMTRAPAGSEAAANAVRTGSGVTPIPGSQAE
;
A
#
# COMPACT_ATOMS: atom_id res chain seq x y z
N MET A 1 -94.55 24.11 -2.51
CA MET A 1 -94.43 24.45 -3.95
C MET A 1 -93.45 23.48 -4.60
N GLN A 2 -93.85 22.87 -5.71
CA GLN A 2 -93.11 21.84 -6.46
C GLN A 2 -92.38 22.43 -7.69
N THR A 3 -91.23 21.81 -8.02
CA THR A 3 -90.54 21.66 -9.34
C THR A 3 -89.89 22.87 -10.05
N PRO A 4 -88.96 22.69 -11.03
CA PRO A 4 -88.12 21.52 -11.38
C PRO A 4 -86.62 21.78 -11.73
N GLY A 5 -85.82 20.72 -11.56
CA GLY A 5 -84.66 20.21 -12.31
C GLY A 5 -83.75 21.08 -13.22
N SER A 6 -82.43 20.90 -13.04
CA SER A 6 -81.43 20.99 -14.12
C SER A 6 -80.14 20.20 -13.78
N ARG A 7 -79.66 19.41 -14.74
CA ARG A 7 -78.52 18.46 -14.69
C ARG A 7 -77.15 19.13 -14.44
N PRO A 8 -76.15 18.44 -13.86
CA PRO A 8 -74.81 18.98 -13.67
C PRO A 8 -73.94 18.90 -14.95
N PRO A 9 -72.97 19.81 -15.13
CA PRO A 9 -72.12 19.86 -16.31
C PRO A 9 -71.01 18.81 -16.30
N ARG A 10 -70.65 18.37 -17.50
CA ARG A 10 -69.62 17.36 -17.80
C ARG A 10 -68.22 17.83 -17.40
N ARG A 11 -67.46 16.94 -16.77
CA ARG A 11 -66.02 17.10 -16.47
C ARG A 11 -65.22 17.31 -17.77
N THR A 12 -64.53 18.44 -17.88
CA THR A 12 -63.46 18.67 -18.85
C THR A 12 -62.25 17.81 -18.47
N ALA A 13 -61.83 16.94 -19.38
CA ALA A 13 -60.60 16.17 -19.26
C ALA A 13 -59.40 17.11 -19.44
N CYS A 14 -58.59 17.30 -18.38
CA CYS A 14 -57.23 17.80 -18.55
C CYS A 14 -56.41 16.76 -19.31
N HIS A 15 -55.94 17.12 -20.49
CA HIS A 15 -54.95 16.36 -21.22
C HIS A 15 -53.65 16.29 -20.40
N TRP A 16 -53.31 15.09 -19.94
CA TRP A 16 -51.96 14.74 -19.51
C TRP A 16 -51.05 14.82 -20.74
N LEU A 17 -50.13 15.79 -20.73
CA LEU A 17 -48.97 15.75 -21.64
C LEU A 17 -48.15 14.50 -21.30
N PRO A 18 -47.82 13.63 -22.27
CA PRO A 18 -46.91 12.53 -22.00
C PRO A 18 -45.52 13.10 -21.73
N SER A 19 -44.92 12.74 -20.60
CA SER A 19 -43.50 12.99 -20.34
C SER A 19 -42.69 12.46 -21.52
N PRO A 20 -41.70 13.20 -22.03
CA PRO A 20 -40.92 12.75 -23.17
C PRO A 20 -40.17 11.48 -22.76
N LYS A 21 -40.58 10.34 -23.33
CA LYS A 21 -39.83 9.08 -23.23
C LYS A 21 -38.44 9.35 -23.78
N LYS A 22 -37.43 9.41 -22.91
CA LYS A 22 -36.03 9.51 -23.31
C LYS A 22 -35.75 8.41 -24.34
N SER A 23 -35.15 8.77 -25.48
CA SER A 23 -34.91 7.81 -26.54
C SER A 23 -34.03 6.66 -26.03
N PRO A 24 -34.20 5.42 -26.54
CA PRO A 24 -33.38 4.27 -26.12
C PRO A 24 -31.88 4.56 -26.18
N ARG A 25 -31.43 5.32 -27.20
CA ARG A 25 -30.04 5.74 -27.38
C ARG A 25 -29.53 6.70 -26.29
N VAL A 26 -30.38 7.58 -25.76
CA VAL A 26 -30.00 8.48 -24.65
C VAL A 26 -29.85 7.70 -23.34
N CYS A 27 -30.67 6.67 -23.12
CA CYS A 27 -30.55 5.79 -21.95
C CYS A 27 -29.31 4.89 -22.03
N GLU A 28 -28.96 4.42 -23.22
CA GLU A 28 -27.80 3.57 -23.48
C GLU A 28 -26.48 4.35 -23.40
N ASN A 29 -26.45 5.59 -23.92
CA ASN A 29 -25.31 6.48 -23.74
C ASN A 29 -25.15 6.94 -22.28
N GLN A 30 -26.25 7.19 -21.54
CA GLN A 30 -26.17 7.45 -20.10
C GLN A 30 -25.67 6.22 -19.33
N LYS A 31 -26.12 5.01 -19.66
CA LYS A 31 -25.61 3.77 -19.05
C LYS A 31 -24.13 3.52 -19.37
N ARG A 32 -23.71 3.81 -20.61
CA ARG A 32 -22.30 3.73 -21.01
C ARG A 32 -21.45 4.76 -20.26
N LEU A 33 -21.91 6.02 -20.17
CA LEU A 33 -21.23 7.05 -19.38
C LEU A 33 -21.20 6.70 -17.89
N ILE A 34 -22.30 6.17 -17.34
CA ILE A 34 -22.35 5.71 -15.95
C ILE A 34 -21.39 4.53 -15.76
N ASN A 35 -21.33 3.59 -16.69
CA ASN A 35 -20.39 2.48 -16.63
C ASN A 35 -18.94 2.91 -16.85
N GLU A 36 -18.65 3.93 -17.69
CA GLU A 36 -17.32 4.53 -17.87
C GLU A 36 -16.89 5.34 -16.64
N VAL A 37 -17.82 6.04 -15.99
CA VAL A 37 -17.59 6.79 -14.75
C VAL A 37 -17.47 5.84 -13.55
N MET A 38 -18.19 4.71 -13.57
CA MET A 38 -18.14 3.64 -12.54
C MET A 38 -17.00 2.64 -12.78
N SER A 39 -16.44 2.56 -13.99
CA SER A 39 -15.24 1.77 -14.28
C SER A 39 -14.00 2.62 -14.00
N HIS A 40 -13.71 2.83 -12.71
CA HIS A 40 -12.31 2.90 -12.35
C HIS A 40 -11.74 1.53 -12.72
N ASN A 41 -10.78 1.48 -13.64
CA ASN A 41 -10.17 0.21 -14.03
C ASN A 41 -9.73 -0.50 -12.74
N PRO A 42 -10.14 -1.76 -12.53
CA PRO A 42 -9.66 -2.49 -11.37
C PRO A 42 -8.13 -2.52 -11.42
N LEU A 43 -7.49 -2.30 -10.27
CA LEU A 43 -6.04 -2.38 -10.16
C LEU A 43 -5.56 -3.71 -10.74
N THR A 44 -4.53 -3.64 -11.57
CA THR A 44 -3.90 -4.85 -12.09
C THR A 44 -3.32 -5.66 -10.92
N GLU A 45 -3.29 -6.98 -11.04
CA GLU A 45 -2.80 -7.86 -9.96
C GLU A 45 -1.40 -7.47 -9.42
N PRO A 46 -0.42 -7.03 -10.25
CA PRO A 46 0.88 -6.54 -9.75
C PRO A 46 0.81 -5.27 -8.87
N ASN A 47 -0.28 -4.49 -8.96
CA ASN A 47 -0.48 -3.23 -8.26
C ASN A 47 -1.51 -3.31 -7.13
N LYS A 48 -2.19 -4.44 -6.99
CA LYS A 48 -3.30 -4.61 -6.07
C LYS A 48 -2.87 -4.66 -4.60
N ILE A 49 -1.73 -5.30 -4.31
CA ILE A 49 -1.28 -5.58 -2.94
C ILE A 49 -0.21 -4.59 -2.51
N ILE A 50 -0.46 -3.91 -1.39
CA ILE A 50 0.52 -3.12 -0.65
C ILE A 50 0.94 -3.90 0.59
N GLN A 51 2.24 -3.93 0.88
CA GLN A 51 2.79 -4.68 2.02
C GLN A 51 3.53 -3.74 2.98
N GLY A 52 3.34 -3.96 4.28
CA GLY A 52 4.03 -3.24 5.34
C GLY A 52 4.34 -4.13 6.54
N LEU A 53 5.18 -3.65 7.45
CA LEU A 53 5.58 -4.36 8.67
C LEU A 53 5.22 -3.51 9.90
N TRP A 54 4.72 -4.16 10.95
CA TRP A 54 4.65 -3.56 12.26
C TRP A 54 5.34 -4.42 13.33
N VAL A 55 6.22 -3.77 14.10
CA VAL A 55 6.89 -4.35 15.28
C VAL A 55 6.48 -3.50 16.49
N GLY A 56 5.48 -3.98 17.20
CA GLY A 56 4.86 -3.30 18.33
C GLY A 56 3.55 -3.99 18.70
N ASP A 57 2.90 -3.56 19.77
CA ASP A 57 1.66 -4.14 20.29
C ASP A 57 0.40 -3.35 19.89
N GLU A 58 0.55 -2.15 19.34
CA GLU A 58 -0.56 -1.33 18.86
C GLU A 58 -0.17 -0.41 17.70
N LEU A 59 -1.14 -0.11 16.82
CA LEU A 59 -1.02 0.95 15.82
C LEU A 59 -1.53 2.28 16.40
N SER A 60 -0.77 3.35 16.21
CA SER A 60 -1.29 4.71 16.48
C SER A 60 -2.25 5.13 15.38
N MET A 61 -2.90 6.28 15.54
CA MET A 61 -3.75 6.87 14.51
C MET A 61 -3.00 7.13 13.19
N MET A 62 -1.68 7.39 13.24
CA MET A 62 -0.88 7.58 12.02
C MET A 62 -0.82 6.31 11.20
N GLU A 63 -0.49 5.18 11.84
CA GLU A 63 -0.43 3.90 11.13
C GLU A 63 -1.81 3.40 10.69
N GLN A 64 -2.84 3.65 11.50
CA GLN A 64 -4.22 3.39 11.09
C GLN A 64 -4.62 4.22 9.86
N LEU A 65 -4.26 5.51 9.84
CA LEU A 65 -4.52 6.42 8.72
C LEU A 65 -3.81 5.93 7.45
N SER A 66 -2.54 5.56 7.56
CA SER A 66 -1.76 5.01 6.44
C SER A 66 -2.48 3.81 5.82
N ILE A 67 -2.77 2.78 6.60
CA ILE A 67 -3.40 1.55 6.10
C ILE A 67 -4.81 1.83 5.55
N ALA A 68 -5.63 2.60 6.28
CA ALA A 68 -6.99 2.95 5.84
C ALA A 68 -6.99 3.69 4.49
N SER A 69 -6.01 4.56 4.25
CA SER A 69 -5.91 5.30 3.00
C SER A 69 -5.64 4.38 1.80
N PHE A 70 -4.85 3.32 1.96
CA PHE A 70 -4.63 2.33 0.90
C PHE A 70 -5.89 1.49 0.64
N LEU A 71 -6.57 1.05 1.69
CA LEU A 71 -7.84 0.31 1.59
C LEU A 71 -8.90 1.14 0.87
N GLU A 72 -9.01 2.44 1.18
CA GLU A 72 -9.95 3.34 0.50
C GLU A 72 -9.63 3.50 -1.00
N ASN A 73 -8.34 3.52 -1.34
CA ASN A 73 -7.84 3.51 -2.72
C ASN A 73 -7.87 2.12 -3.39
N LYS A 74 -8.64 1.17 -2.83
CA LYS A 74 -8.94 -0.16 -3.39
C LYS A 74 -7.74 -1.10 -3.48
N HIS A 75 -6.66 -0.79 -2.76
CA HIS A 75 -5.58 -1.75 -2.53
C HIS A 75 -5.99 -2.76 -1.46
N GLU A 76 -5.48 -3.98 -1.59
CA GLU A 76 -5.38 -4.91 -0.46
C GLU A 76 -4.12 -4.57 0.33
N TYR A 77 -4.22 -4.49 1.67
CA TYR A 77 -3.08 -4.17 2.52
C TYR A 77 -2.66 -5.39 3.34
N HIS A 78 -1.44 -5.87 3.12
CA HIS A 78 -0.80 -6.96 3.87
C HIS A 78 0.06 -6.39 4.99
N LEU A 79 -0.41 -6.50 6.23
CA LEU A 79 0.35 -6.11 7.41
C LEU A 79 1.05 -7.32 8.02
N TYR A 80 2.38 -7.35 7.95
CA TYR A 80 3.19 -8.37 8.60
C TYR A 80 3.39 -8.01 10.08
N ILE A 81 3.07 -8.94 10.97
CA ILE A 81 3.22 -8.79 12.43
C ILE A 81 3.83 -10.06 13.04
N TYR A 82 4.47 -9.91 14.19
CA TYR A 82 5.02 -11.05 14.95
C TYR A 82 4.05 -11.60 15.98
N ASP A 83 3.30 -10.71 16.63
CA ASP A 83 2.45 -11.02 17.76
C ASP A 83 1.10 -10.30 17.67
N GLN A 84 0.29 -10.33 18.71
CA GLN A 84 -0.97 -9.58 18.73
C GLN A 84 -0.75 -8.07 18.64
N VAL A 85 -1.46 -7.42 17.71
CA VAL A 85 -1.45 -5.97 17.50
C VAL A 85 -2.85 -5.41 17.68
N LYS A 86 -2.99 -4.38 18.51
CA LYS A 86 -4.22 -3.61 18.69
C LYS A 86 -4.36 -2.55 17.61
N ASN A 87 -5.61 -2.13 17.42
CA ASN A 87 -5.97 -1.04 16.54
C ASN A 87 -5.58 -1.25 15.06
N VAL A 88 -5.63 -2.47 14.55
CA VAL A 88 -5.44 -2.74 13.12
C VAL A 88 -6.72 -2.40 12.36
N PRO A 89 -6.70 -1.55 11.32
CA PRO A 89 -7.90 -1.22 10.55
C PRO A 89 -8.61 -2.45 9.98
N VAL A 90 -9.94 -2.44 10.02
CA VAL A 90 -10.76 -3.51 9.41
C VAL A 90 -10.52 -3.56 7.91
N GLY A 91 -10.43 -4.76 7.35
CA GLY A 91 -10.07 -5.00 5.93
C GLY A 91 -8.57 -5.22 5.70
N THR A 92 -7.73 -4.97 6.70
CA THR A 92 -6.30 -5.31 6.65
C THR A 92 -6.12 -6.83 6.63
N VAL A 93 -5.31 -7.35 5.70
CA VAL A 93 -4.90 -8.75 5.66
C VAL A 93 -3.65 -8.92 6.51
N VAL A 94 -3.77 -9.66 7.60
CA VAL A 94 -2.66 -9.87 8.53
C VAL A 94 -1.81 -11.06 8.10
N LYS A 95 -0.49 -10.89 8.09
CA LYS A 95 0.49 -11.92 7.70
C LYS A 95 1.50 -12.17 8.83
N ASP A 96 2.00 -13.41 8.92
CA ASP A 96 3.02 -13.77 9.90
C ASP A 96 4.39 -13.28 9.41
N ALA A 97 4.97 -12.32 10.13
CA ALA A 97 6.29 -11.77 9.83
C ALA A 97 7.40 -12.85 9.92
N SER A 98 7.20 -13.90 10.71
CA SER A 98 8.13 -15.02 10.86
C SER A 98 8.31 -15.82 9.56
N ALA A 99 7.36 -15.72 8.63
CA ALA A 99 7.46 -16.33 7.31
C ALA A 99 8.47 -15.62 6.38
N ILE A 100 8.93 -14.42 6.77
CA ILE A 100 9.98 -13.68 6.06
C ILE A 100 11.26 -13.69 6.92
N LEU A 101 11.24 -13.13 8.12
CA LEU A 101 12.39 -13.13 9.03
C LEU A 101 11.95 -13.60 10.43
N PRO A 102 12.74 -14.42 11.13
CA PRO A 102 12.38 -14.86 12.48
C PRO A 102 12.44 -13.69 13.47
N PRO A 103 11.65 -13.74 14.57
CA PRO A 103 11.66 -12.69 15.60
C PRO A 103 13.03 -12.51 16.27
N SER A 104 13.88 -13.54 16.26
CA SER A 104 15.25 -13.48 16.78
C SER A 104 16.17 -12.53 16.00
N MET A 105 15.75 -12.08 14.81
CA MET A 105 16.48 -11.08 14.02
C MET A 105 15.99 -9.65 14.27
N ILE A 106 14.97 -9.43 15.10
CA ILE A 106 14.49 -8.08 15.42
C ILE A 106 15.58 -7.34 16.20
N PHE A 107 15.89 -6.12 15.76
CA PHE A 107 16.83 -5.24 16.44
C PHE A 107 16.42 -3.77 16.33
N GLN A 108 16.93 -2.96 17.23
CA GLN A 108 16.95 -1.51 17.13
C GLN A 108 18.40 -1.03 16.94
N TYR A 109 18.57 0.17 16.41
CA TYR A 109 19.89 0.80 16.33
C TYR A 109 20.49 1.03 17.73
N GLN A 110 21.81 0.90 17.84
CA GLN A 110 22.51 1.30 19.06
C GLN A 110 22.35 2.81 19.30
N GLY A 111 21.93 3.18 20.51
CA GLY A 111 21.68 4.58 20.88
C GLY A 111 20.45 5.24 20.23
N ARG A 112 19.66 4.49 19.43
CA ARG A 112 18.44 4.99 18.80
C ARG A 112 17.35 3.91 18.78
N PRO A 113 16.32 3.99 19.64
CA PRO A 113 15.29 2.97 19.79
C PRO A 113 14.30 2.99 18.61
N SER A 114 14.78 2.57 17.44
CA SER A 114 14.04 2.58 16.18
C SER A 114 14.29 1.27 15.43
N TYR A 115 13.20 0.67 14.96
CA TYR A 115 13.21 -0.57 14.19
C TYR A 115 13.49 -0.35 12.69
N ALA A 116 13.76 0.88 12.24
CA ALA A 116 13.96 1.19 10.82
C ALA A 116 15.05 0.33 10.16
N GLY A 117 16.14 0.03 10.89
CA GLY A 117 17.20 -0.85 10.39
C GLY A 117 16.70 -2.28 10.14
N PHE A 118 15.92 -2.82 11.06
CA PHE A 118 15.30 -4.13 10.91
C PHE A 118 14.23 -4.15 9.80
N ALA A 119 13.43 -3.08 9.69
CA ALA A 119 12.44 -2.94 8.62
C ALA A 119 13.08 -2.93 7.23
N ASN A 120 14.31 -2.42 7.09
CA ASN A 120 15.07 -2.51 5.85
C ASN A 120 15.43 -3.98 5.52
N PHE A 121 15.90 -4.76 6.49
CA PHE A 121 16.21 -6.18 6.28
C PHE A 121 14.96 -6.93 5.83
N PHE A 122 13.84 -6.65 6.52
CA PHE A 122 12.56 -7.29 6.24
C PHE A 122 12.05 -6.95 4.83
N ARG A 123 12.02 -5.66 4.45
CA ARG A 123 11.45 -5.24 3.16
C ARG A 123 12.23 -5.81 1.98
N TYR A 124 13.56 -5.83 2.05
CA TYR A 124 14.36 -6.39 0.95
C TYR A 124 14.18 -7.89 0.84
N LYS A 125 14.17 -8.63 1.96
CA LYS A 125 13.92 -10.07 1.91
C LYS A 125 12.51 -10.37 1.39
N LEU A 126 11.50 -9.64 1.87
CA LEU A 126 10.12 -9.78 1.44
C LEU A 126 10.00 -9.55 -0.08
N LEU A 127 10.49 -8.42 -0.57
CA LEU A 127 10.39 -8.06 -1.99
C LEU A 127 11.25 -8.97 -2.87
N TRP A 128 12.39 -9.45 -2.37
CA TRP A 128 13.17 -10.45 -3.09
C TRP A 128 12.41 -11.79 -3.24
N GLU A 129 11.76 -12.29 -2.18
CA GLU A 129 11.06 -13.57 -2.23
C GLU A 129 9.70 -13.51 -2.90
N ARG A 130 8.95 -12.42 -2.69
CA ARG A 130 7.52 -12.33 -3.06
C ARG A 130 7.22 -11.22 -4.06
N GLY A 131 8.13 -10.25 -4.23
CA GLY A 131 7.88 -9.06 -5.04
C GLY A 131 6.73 -8.20 -4.52
N GLY A 132 6.19 -7.39 -5.42
CA GLY A 132 5.04 -6.51 -5.17
C GLY A 132 5.47 -5.14 -4.64
N TRP A 133 4.54 -4.48 -3.95
CA TRP A 133 4.75 -3.17 -3.34
C TRP A 133 5.08 -3.27 -1.85
N TRP A 134 6.02 -2.45 -1.42
CA TRP A 134 6.26 -2.06 -0.04
C TRP A 134 5.83 -0.61 0.16
N ALA A 135 5.19 -0.32 1.30
CA ALA A 135 5.01 1.02 1.82
C ALA A 135 5.23 1.04 3.33
N ASP A 136 6.01 2.00 3.84
CA ASP A 136 6.13 2.23 5.28
C ASP A 136 4.74 2.61 5.86
N THR A 137 4.48 2.22 7.11
CA THR A 137 3.16 2.39 7.75
C THR A 137 2.85 3.83 8.16
N ASP A 138 3.59 4.81 7.65
CA ASP A 138 3.38 6.25 7.80
C ASP A 138 3.24 6.96 6.44
N VAL A 139 3.00 6.18 5.38
CA VAL A 139 2.67 6.66 4.05
C VAL A 139 1.15 6.72 3.89
N VAL A 140 0.61 7.89 3.59
CA VAL A 140 -0.81 8.09 3.29
C VAL A 140 -1.04 8.07 1.78
N CYS A 141 -1.81 7.11 1.31
CA CYS A 141 -2.20 6.93 -0.09
C CYS A 141 -3.26 7.97 -0.48
N LEU A 142 -2.93 8.81 -1.46
CA LEU A 142 -3.83 9.78 -2.06
C LEU A 142 -4.53 9.23 -3.29
N LYS A 143 -3.84 8.35 -4.03
CA LYS A 143 -4.29 7.75 -5.30
C LYS A 143 -3.79 6.31 -5.42
N PRO A 144 -4.48 5.46 -6.19
CA PRO A 144 -4.04 4.08 -6.39
C PRO A 144 -2.65 4.01 -7.04
N PHE A 145 -1.79 3.13 -6.53
CA PHE A 145 -0.44 2.87 -7.07
C PHE A 145 -0.53 1.99 -8.33
N ASP A 146 -1.08 2.54 -9.42
CA ASP A 146 -1.30 1.81 -10.68
C ASP A 146 -0.21 2.08 -11.73
N PHE A 147 1.03 1.71 -11.39
CA PHE A 147 2.19 1.90 -12.29
C PHE A 147 2.40 0.66 -13.16
N SER A 148 2.62 0.86 -14.47
CA SER A 148 2.87 -0.23 -15.43
C SER A 148 4.26 -0.85 -15.30
N ASP A 149 5.23 -0.09 -14.79
CA ASP A 149 6.61 -0.57 -14.64
C ASP A 149 6.71 -1.66 -13.57
N GLU A 150 7.58 -2.64 -13.79
CA GLU A 150 7.83 -3.72 -12.84
C GLU A 150 8.56 -3.24 -11.58
N HIS A 151 9.36 -2.17 -11.72
CA HIS A 151 10.05 -1.49 -10.63
C HIS A 151 9.55 -0.06 -10.47
N VAL A 152 9.44 0.37 -9.23
CA VAL A 152 9.17 1.75 -8.86
C VAL A 152 9.96 2.06 -7.60
N PHE A 153 10.81 3.09 -7.65
CA PHE A 153 11.62 3.54 -6.52
C PHE A 153 11.26 4.99 -6.22
N ALA A 154 10.75 5.26 -5.03
CA ALA A 154 10.50 6.62 -4.59
C ALA A 154 11.81 7.34 -4.26
N THR A 155 11.79 8.66 -4.35
CA THR A 155 12.82 9.54 -3.81
C THR A 155 12.28 10.44 -2.70
N GLU A 156 13.20 11.02 -1.95
CA GLU A 156 12.96 12.00 -0.90
C GLU A 156 14.01 13.11 -0.97
N VAL A 157 13.69 14.29 -0.44
CA VAL A 157 14.66 15.39 -0.33
C VAL A 157 15.39 15.28 1.01
N VAL A 158 16.73 15.28 0.97
CA VAL A 158 17.56 15.22 2.18
C VAL A 158 18.60 16.32 2.18
N ASN A 159 18.38 17.36 2.99
CA ASN A 159 19.21 18.56 3.07
C ASN A 159 19.39 19.27 1.71
N GLY A 160 18.37 19.22 0.83
CA GLY A 160 18.42 19.82 -0.50
C GLY A 160 18.41 18.81 -1.66
N PRO A 161 19.41 17.92 -1.81
CA PRO A 161 19.41 16.95 -2.90
C PRO A 161 18.31 15.90 -2.73
N GLU A 162 17.81 15.47 -3.88
CA GLU A 162 16.89 14.35 -4.00
C GLU A 162 17.67 13.02 -4.00
N VAL A 163 17.25 12.09 -3.16
CA VAL A 163 17.89 10.77 -2.97
C VAL A 163 16.84 9.67 -2.98
N ILE A 164 17.24 8.43 -3.25
CA ILE A 164 16.33 7.29 -3.19
C ILE A 164 15.81 7.11 -1.77
N ALA A 165 14.49 7.06 -1.63
CA ALA A 165 13.80 6.73 -0.39
C ALA A 165 13.60 5.21 -0.30
N SER A 166 13.59 4.66 0.91
CA SER A 166 13.23 3.26 1.13
C SER A 166 11.76 3.09 1.53
N SER A 167 11.01 4.18 1.70
CA SER A 167 9.63 4.17 2.21
C SER A 167 8.64 3.52 1.27
N ILE A 168 8.85 3.61 -0.05
CA ILE A 168 8.00 2.99 -1.07
C ILE A 168 8.87 2.32 -2.13
N ILE A 169 8.60 1.04 -2.39
CA ILE A 169 9.36 0.23 -3.35
C ILE A 169 8.39 -0.72 -4.06
N LYS A 170 8.42 -0.75 -5.39
CA LYS A 170 7.89 -1.87 -6.19
C LYS A 170 9.04 -2.64 -6.80
N ALA A 171 8.99 -3.96 -6.72
CA ALA A 171 9.91 -4.83 -7.43
C ALA A 171 9.28 -6.19 -7.73
N PRO A 172 9.62 -6.86 -8.83
CA PRO A 172 9.25 -8.25 -9.05
C PRO A 172 10.04 -9.17 -8.10
N ALA A 173 9.47 -10.35 -7.82
CA ALA A 173 10.19 -11.41 -7.10
C ALA A 173 11.48 -11.77 -7.85
N GLY A 174 12.56 -12.02 -7.11
CA GLY A 174 13.89 -12.28 -7.68
C GLY A 174 14.61 -11.04 -8.23
N SER A 175 14.08 -9.82 -8.02
CA SER A 175 14.74 -8.58 -8.44
C SER A 175 16.21 -8.51 -7.98
N ARG A 176 17.11 -8.20 -8.92
CA ARG A 176 18.55 -8.06 -8.65
C ARG A 176 18.86 -6.96 -7.63
N VAL A 177 18.07 -5.87 -7.64
CA VAL A 177 18.19 -4.78 -6.67
C VAL A 177 17.89 -5.32 -5.27
N MET A 178 16.77 -6.03 -5.09
CA MET A 178 16.36 -6.57 -3.79
C MET A 178 17.29 -7.69 -3.32
N ALA A 179 17.73 -8.56 -4.22
CA ALA A 179 18.70 -9.61 -3.94
C ALA A 179 20.02 -9.02 -3.40
N TYR A 180 20.54 -7.99 -4.07
CA TYR A 180 21.75 -7.31 -3.64
C TYR A 180 21.59 -6.62 -2.28
N CYS A 181 20.51 -5.86 -2.07
CA CYS A 181 20.26 -5.23 -0.77
C CYS A 181 20.15 -6.25 0.35
N TRP A 182 19.47 -7.38 0.10
CA TRP A 182 19.37 -8.47 1.07
C TRP A 182 20.72 -9.15 1.33
N ASP A 183 21.52 -9.42 0.30
CA ASP A 183 22.87 -9.96 0.42
C ASP A 183 23.76 -9.08 1.29
N VAL A 184 23.72 -7.76 1.08
CA VAL A 184 24.46 -6.82 1.93
C VAL A 184 23.94 -6.86 3.36
N CYS A 185 22.62 -6.84 3.60
CA CYS A 185 22.05 -6.88 4.95
C CYS A 185 22.53 -8.12 5.75
N LYS A 186 22.63 -9.29 5.11
CA LYS A 186 23.16 -10.51 5.76
C LYS A 186 24.59 -10.39 6.27
N THR A 187 25.39 -9.49 5.69
CA THR A 187 26.79 -9.26 6.13
C THR A 187 26.90 -8.27 7.29
N LYS A 188 25.82 -7.55 7.60
CA LYS A 188 25.84 -6.49 8.62
C LYS A 188 25.60 -7.07 10.00
N LYS A 189 26.29 -6.46 10.97
CA LYS A 189 26.09 -6.70 12.39
C LYS A 189 25.18 -5.60 12.95
N PRO A 190 23.99 -5.92 13.50
CA PRO A 190 23.06 -4.92 14.02
C PRO A 190 23.69 -3.90 14.97
N GLU A 191 24.62 -4.34 15.82
CA GLU A 191 25.32 -3.53 16.81
C GLU A 191 26.28 -2.49 16.21
N ALA A 192 26.72 -2.68 14.96
CA ALA A 192 27.63 -1.77 14.26
C ALA A 192 26.92 -0.93 13.19
N LEU A 193 25.61 -1.13 13.00
CA LEU A 193 24.87 -0.53 11.90
C LEU A 193 24.60 0.95 12.14
N VAL A 194 24.84 1.78 11.12
CA VAL A 194 24.57 3.22 11.18
C VAL A 194 23.22 3.56 10.56
N TRP A 195 22.57 4.62 11.05
CA TRP A 195 21.29 5.08 10.52
C TRP A 195 21.33 5.32 9.00
N GLY A 196 20.35 4.79 8.28
CA GLY A 196 20.21 4.92 6.84
C GLY A 196 21.20 4.09 6.01
N GLU A 197 22.16 3.42 6.63
CA GLU A 197 23.17 2.59 5.95
C GLU A 197 22.52 1.51 5.09
N THR A 198 21.64 0.68 5.67
CA THR A 198 20.87 -0.33 4.95
C THR A 198 19.54 0.20 4.43
N GLY A 199 19.23 1.48 4.61
CA GLY A 199 18.00 2.10 4.09
C GLY A 199 18.26 2.81 2.76
N PRO A 200 17.95 4.11 2.67
CA PRO A 200 18.16 4.96 1.48
C PRO A 200 19.54 4.81 0.82
N LYS A 201 20.63 4.70 1.59
CA LYS A 201 21.99 4.65 1.02
C LYS A 201 22.23 3.35 0.25
N LEU A 202 21.97 2.20 0.87
CA LEU A 202 22.11 0.89 0.23
C LEU A 202 21.16 0.73 -0.95
N LEU A 203 19.90 1.17 -0.81
CA LEU A 203 18.94 1.09 -1.90
C LEU A 203 19.35 1.99 -3.07
N GLY A 204 19.82 3.21 -2.79
CA GLY A 204 20.35 4.12 -3.80
C GLY A 204 21.53 3.54 -4.57
N GLU A 205 22.49 2.93 -3.87
CA GLU A 205 23.60 2.20 -4.50
C GLU A 205 23.10 1.06 -5.40
N ALA A 206 22.15 0.26 -4.91
CA ALA A 206 21.60 -0.88 -5.64
C ALA A 206 20.82 -0.45 -6.89
N VAL A 207 20.02 0.61 -6.79
CA VAL A 207 19.29 1.20 -7.92
C VAL A 207 20.27 1.73 -8.95
N GLN A 208 21.29 2.50 -8.56
CA GLN A 208 22.32 2.98 -9.48
C GLN A 208 23.05 1.83 -10.19
N ARG A 209 23.24 0.70 -9.51
CA ARG A 209 23.99 -0.44 -10.03
C ARG A 209 23.18 -1.35 -10.96
N PHE A 210 21.89 -1.53 -10.71
CA PHE A 210 21.10 -2.59 -11.36
C PHE A 210 19.79 -2.12 -12.00
N SER A 211 19.38 -0.88 -11.76
CA SER A 211 18.10 -0.35 -12.23
C SER A 211 18.29 0.75 -13.25
N GLU A 212 17.31 0.89 -14.14
CA GLU A 212 17.27 2.02 -15.06
C GLU A 212 16.70 3.26 -14.36
N PRO A 213 17.21 4.47 -14.67
CA PRO A 213 16.69 5.72 -14.09
C PRO A 213 15.19 5.94 -14.28
N ARG A 214 14.58 5.36 -15.33
CA ARG A 214 13.13 5.47 -15.60
C ARG A 214 12.23 4.90 -14.50
N PHE A 215 12.76 3.99 -13.66
CA PHE A 215 12.00 3.39 -12.56
C PHE A 215 12.01 4.26 -11.30
N VAL A 216 12.79 5.34 -11.28
CA VAL A 216 12.85 6.29 -10.18
C VAL A 216 11.76 7.34 -10.35
N GLN A 217 10.91 7.49 -9.34
CA GLN A 217 9.86 8.50 -9.30
C GLN A 217 10.32 9.66 -8.44
N PRO A 218 10.08 10.92 -8.85
CA PRO A 218 10.50 12.08 -8.09
C PRO A 218 9.72 12.19 -6.78
N HIS A 219 10.28 12.94 -5.82
CA HIS A 219 9.78 13.02 -4.47
C HIS A 219 8.36 13.59 -4.45
N THR A 220 8.02 14.46 -5.41
CA THR A 220 6.67 15.02 -5.58
C THR A 220 5.58 13.95 -5.80
N VAL A 221 5.93 12.76 -6.30
CA VAL A 221 4.98 11.66 -6.50
C VAL A 221 4.62 10.99 -5.18
N PHE A 222 5.59 10.76 -4.29
CA PHE A 222 5.40 9.90 -3.12
C PHE A 222 5.74 10.54 -1.77
N CYS A 223 6.76 11.39 -1.74
CA CYS A 223 7.27 12.11 -0.58
C CYS A 223 7.32 13.64 -0.83
N PRO A 224 6.18 14.29 -1.16
CA PRO A 224 6.15 15.70 -1.56
C PRO A 224 6.55 16.66 -0.43
N ILE A 225 6.42 16.23 0.83
CA ILE A 225 6.78 17.00 2.02
C ILE A 225 8.07 16.42 2.58
N SER A 226 9.12 17.23 2.63
CA SER A 226 10.43 16.81 3.14
C SER A 226 10.43 16.61 4.66
N TYR A 227 11.31 15.73 5.15
CA TYR A 227 11.35 15.35 6.57
C TYR A 227 11.74 16.51 7.49
N ASP A 228 12.45 17.53 7.01
CA ASP A 228 12.89 18.68 7.81
C ASP A 228 11.75 19.68 8.07
N VAL A 229 10.75 19.70 7.18
CA VAL A 229 9.53 20.52 7.29
C VAL A 229 8.30 19.70 7.63
N TRP A 230 8.46 18.48 8.17
CA TRP A 230 7.36 17.56 8.47
C TRP A 230 6.24 18.18 9.32
N ARG A 231 6.55 19.16 10.17
CA ARG A 231 5.56 19.86 11.02
C ARG A 231 4.54 20.67 10.24
N THR A 232 4.80 21.00 8.97
CA THR A 232 3.86 21.73 8.11
C THR A 232 2.53 21.01 7.99
N VAL A 233 2.50 19.67 8.07
CA VAL A 233 1.25 18.90 8.05
C VAL A 233 0.32 19.17 9.24
N LEU A 234 0.85 19.80 10.30
CA LEU A 234 0.12 20.14 11.52
C LEU A 234 -0.25 21.63 11.59
N ASP A 235 0.31 22.46 10.72
CA ASP A 235 0.10 23.90 10.71
C ASP A 235 -1.14 24.26 9.89
N GLU A 236 -2.08 24.99 10.50
CA GLU A 236 -3.31 25.43 9.85
C GLU A 236 -3.08 26.55 8.82
N ALA A 237 -1.98 27.30 8.97
CA ALA A 237 -1.60 28.38 8.08
C ALA A 237 -0.69 27.92 6.93
N ALA A 238 -0.23 26.67 6.96
CA ALA A 238 0.64 26.14 5.92
C ALA A 238 -0.12 25.92 4.61
N GLU A 239 0.33 26.58 3.55
CA GLU A 239 -0.12 26.34 2.19
C GLU A 239 0.70 25.20 1.59
N ILE A 240 0.15 23.99 1.62
CA ILE A 240 0.79 22.79 1.06
C ILE A 240 0.18 22.52 -0.31
N GLU A 241 0.92 22.86 -1.36
CA GLU A 241 0.56 22.51 -2.73
C GLU A 241 1.11 21.12 -3.07
N LEU A 242 0.21 20.18 -3.31
CA LEU A 242 0.57 18.85 -3.80
C LEU A 242 0.44 18.82 -5.32
N ASP A 243 1.42 18.23 -5.99
CA ASP A 243 1.33 17.99 -7.43
C ASP A 243 0.06 17.18 -7.74
N LYS A 244 -0.59 17.47 -8.87
CA LYS A 244 -1.68 16.66 -9.38
C LYS A 244 -1.25 15.20 -9.54
N ASP A 245 0.04 14.89 -9.71
CA ASP A 245 0.55 13.54 -9.89
C ASP A 245 1.04 12.93 -8.56
N ALA A 246 0.80 13.59 -7.42
CA ALA A 246 1.07 13.04 -6.10
C ALA A 246 0.15 11.83 -5.81
N HIS A 247 0.78 10.69 -5.52
CA HIS A 247 0.14 9.43 -5.17
C HIS A 247 0.15 9.17 -3.67
N SER A 248 1.09 9.75 -2.92
CA SER A 248 1.12 9.64 -1.46
C SER A 248 1.74 10.83 -0.75
N ILE A 249 1.64 10.81 0.57
CA ILE A 249 2.36 11.70 1.48
C ILE A 249 3.05 10.83 2.53
N HIS A 250 4.37 10.99 2.69
CA HIS A 250 5.10 10.36 3.78
C HIS A 250 5.08 11.27 5.02
N LEU A 251 4.60 10.75 6.15
CA LEU A 251 4.40 11.54 7.38
C LEU A 251 5.62 11.55 8.32
N TRP A 252 6.67 10.81 7.99
CA TRP A 252 7.94 10.79 8.73
C TRP A 252 7.78 10.41 10.21
N ASN A 253 7.24 9.23 10.48
CA ASN A 253 6.96 8.69 11.81
C ASN A 253 8.09 8.91 12.83
N GLU A 254 9.32 8.68 12.38
CA GLU A 254 10.51 8.83 13.20
C GLU A 254 10.73 10.29 13.64
N MET A 255 10.36 11.28 12.82
CA MET A 255 10.43 12.69 13.17
C MET A 255 9.42 13.07 14.25
N TRP A 256 8.20 12.53 14.18
CA TRP A 256 7.19 12.69 15.23
C TRP A 256 7.66 12.08 16.54
N ARG A 257 8.20 10.86 16.48
CA ARG A 257 8.73 10.14 17.64
C ARG A 257 9.86 10.91 18.32
N LEU A 258 10.83 11.41 17.55
CA LEU A 258 11.95 12.21 18.08
C LEU A 258 11.49 13.53 18.68
N ALA A 259 10.43 14.12 18.13
CA ALA A 259 9.84 15.36 18.61
C ALA A 259 8.89 15.19 19.81
N GLY A 260 8.56 13.96 20.20
CA GLY A 260 7.51 13.69 21.19
C GLY A 260 6.12 14.14 20.74
N GLN A 261 5.88 14.22 19.42
CA GLN A 261 4.60 14.64 18.87
C GLN A 261 3.58 13.51 18.95
N ASP A 262 2.45 13.77 19.60
CA ASP A 262 1.39 12.78 19.77
C ASP A 262 0.66 12.45 18.45
N LYS A 263 0.95 11.29 17.88
CA LYS A 263 0.31 10.80 16.65
C LYS A 263 -1.20 10.58 16.80
N ASN A 264 -1.67 10.32 18.02
CA ASN A 264 -3.06 10.08 18.36
C ASN A 264 -3.84 11.36 18.69
N GLY A 265 -3.15 12.49 18.82
CA GLY A 265 -3.73 13.76 19.24
C GLY A 265 -4.90 14.20 18.36
N GLU A 266 -5.76 15.05 18.94
CA GLU A 266 -6.74 15.81 18.17
C GLU A 266 -6.03 16.95 17.45
N TYR A 267 -6.23 17.02 16.14
CA TYR A 267 -5.65 18.04 15.28
C TYR A 267 -6.77 18.78 14.56
N PRO A 268 -6.64 20.12 14.38
CA PRO A 268 -7.63 20.90 13.65
C PRO A 268 -7.91 20.31 12.27
N SER A 269 -9.18 20.24 11.86
CA SER A 269 -9.56 19.75 10.52
C SER A 269 -9.12 20.68 9.39
N SER A 270 -8.58 21.85 9.72
CA SER A 270 -7.95 22.84 8.84
C SER A 270 -6.52 22.45 8.46
N CYS A 271 -5.74 21.80 9.33
CA CYS A 271 -4.40 21.34 8.97
C CYS A 271 -4.44 20.03 8.18
N LEU A 272 -3.41 19.77 7.37
CA LEU A 272 -3.38 18.63 6.45
C LEU A 272 -3.58 17.28 7.17
N TYR A 273 -2.91 17.04 8.31
CA TYR A 273 -3.07 15.79 9.05
C TYR A 273 -4.49 15.61 9.58
N GLY A 274 -5.14 16.68 10.05
CA GLY A 274 -6.54 16.68 10.44
C GLY A 274 -7.49 16.38 9.26
N GLN A 275 -7.24 16.98 8.10
CA GLN A 275 -7.99 16.71 6.87
C GLN A 275 -7.86 15.24 6.42
N LEU A 276 -6.65 14.69 6.45
CA LEU A 276 -6.38 13.29 6.08
C LEU A 276 -7.07 12.32 7.04
N LYS A 277 -6.99 12.58 8.36
CA LYS A 277 -7.74 11.82 9.37
C LYS A 277 -9.25 11.85 9.10
N GLN A 278 -9.81 13.03 8.82
CA GLN A 278 -11.23 13.16 8.51
C GLN A 278 -11.64 12.42 7.24
N LYS A 279 -10.78 12.39 6.22
CA LYS A 279 -11.05 11.75 4.94
C LYS A 279 -11.05 10.23 5.04
N TYR A 280 -10.06 9.65 5.70
CA TYR A 280 -9.80 8.21 5.62
C TYR A 280 -10.15 7.44 6.89
N LEU A 281 -10.25 8.09 8.05
CA LEU A 281 -10.68 7.41 9.27
C LEU A 281 -12.21 7.53 9.41
N PRO A 282 -12.95 6.42 9.48
CA PRO A 282 -14.41 6.43 9.51
C PRO A 282 -14.98 7.09 10.77
N ARG A 283 -16.07 7.85 10.61
CA ARG A 283 -16.83 8.47 11.70
C ARG A 283 -17.86 7.49 12.29
N GLY A 284 -17.42 6.64 13.23
CA GLY A 284 -18.30 5.73 14.02
C GLY A 284 -18.67 4.40 13.33
N GLY A 285 -18.56 3.28 14.05
CA GLY A 285 -18.56 1.89 13.53
C GLY A 285 -17.19 1.22 13.70
N GLU A 286 -17.06 -0.13 13.65
CA GLU A 286 -15.82 -0.89 13.97
C GLU A 286 -14.58 -0.29 13.27
N ARG A 287 -13.79 0.46 14.04
CA ARG A 287 -12.71 1.34 13.54
C ARG A 287 -11.42 0.59 13.30
N ALA A 288 -11.18 -0.38 14.17
CA ALA A 288 -9.95 -1.12 14.26
C ALA A 288 -10.21 -2.35 15.15
N GLN A 289 -9.42 -3.39 14.94
CA GLN A 289 -9.54 -4.66 15.62
C GLN A 289 -8.21 -5.05 16.26
N SER A 290 -8.28 -5.82 17.33
CA SER A 290 -7.10 -6.54 17.82
C SER A 290 -6.95 -7.81 16.99
N VAL A 291 -5.80 -7.96 16.35
CA VAL A 291 -5.51 -9.11 15.49
C VAL A 291 -4.25 -9.78 15.98
N GLY A 292 -4.29 -11.11 16.08
CA GLY A 292 -3.15 -11.92 16.50
C GLY A 292 -2.76 -12.93 15.44
N LYS A 293 -1.54 -13.46 15.56
CA LYS A 293 -1.00 -14.49 14.67
C LYS A 293 -1.91 -15.72 14.54
N ALA A 294 -2.62 -16.08 15.61
CA ALA A 294 -3.58 -17.20 15.61
C ALA A 294 -4.78 -17.01 14.66
N ALA A 295 -5.14 -15.76 14.30
CA ALA A 295 -6.20 -15.48 13.33
C ALA A 295 -5.75 -15.72 11.87
N ILE A 296 -4.43 -15.82 11.63
CA ILE A 296 -3.85 -16.04 10.30
C ILE A 296 -4.07 -17.50 9.87
N THR A 297 -3.91 -18.45 10.79
CA THR A 297 -4.02 -19.90 10.51
C THR A 297 -5.46 -20.36 10.25
N SER A 298 -6.48 -19.68 10.79
CA SER A 298 -7.89 -20.04 10.55
C SER A 298 -8.36 -19.69 9.13
N SER A 299 -7.83 -18.61 8.53
CA SER A 299 -8.19 -18.18 7.16
C SER A 299 -7.66 -19.10 6.06
N MET A 300 -6.59 -19.86 6.31
CA MET A 300 -6.00 -20.79 5.33
C MET A 300 -6.78 -22.12 5.20
N THR A 301 -7.77 -22.39 6.06
CA THR A 301 -8.55 -23.65 6.03
C THR A 301 -9.78 -23.62 5.11
N ARG A 302 -10.05 -22.51 4.41
CA ARG A 302 -11.07 -22.44 3.35
C ARG A 302 -10.43 -22.29 1.97
N ALA A 303 -9.69 -23.31 1.53
CA ALA A 303 -9.44 -23.52 0.11
C ALA A 303 -10.66 -24.22 -0.52
N PRO A 304 -11.12 -23.83 -1.72
CA PRO A 304 -12.14 -24.58 -2.43
C PRO A 304 -11.54 -25.92 -2.89
N ALA A 305 -12.21 -27.02 -2.57
CA ALA A 305 -11.88 -28.33 -3.12
C ALA A 305 -12.10 -28.29 -4.64
N GLY A 306 -11.02 -28.44 -5.42
CA GLY A 306 -11.13 -28.59 -6.86
C GLY A 306 -9.83 -28.31 -7.62
N SER A 307 -9.01 -29.35 -7.76
CA SER A 307 -8.35 -29.81 -9.00
C SER A 307 -6.97 -30.43 -8.72
N GLU A 308 -6.95 -31.63 -8.15
CA GLU A 308 -5.84 -32.56 -8.37
C GLU A 308 -6.08 -33.26 -9.71
N ALA A 309 -5.37 -32.85 -10.75
CA ALA A 309 -5.10 -33.70 -11.90
C ALA A 309 -3.85 -33.21 -12.66
N ALA A 310 -2.96 -34.16 -12.93
CA ALA A 310 -1.87 -34.14 -13.90
C ALA A 310 -0.54 -33.45 -13.51
N ALA A 311 0.32 -34.22 -12.84
CA ALA A 311 1.75 -34.32 -13.20
C ALA A 311 2.39 -35.56 -12.54
N ASN A 312 2.20 -36.74 -13.13
CA ASN A 312 3.09 -37.89 -12.87
C ASN A 312 3.02 -38.93 -14.01
N ALA A 313 3.92 -38.77 -14.97
CA ALA A 313 4.53 -39.80 -15.83
C ALA A 313 5.60 -39.01 -16.60
N VAL A 314 6.90 -39.26 -16.43
CA VAL A 314 7.63 -40.32 -17.12
C VAL A 314 8.86 -40.68 -16.29
N ARG A 315 9.04 -41.97 -16.00
CA ARG A 315 10.32 -42.54 -15.59
C ARG A 315 10.60 -43.79 -16.44
N THR A 316 11.88 -43.97 -16.73
CA THR A 316 12.58 -45.19 -17.18
C THR A 316 12.77 -45.38 -18.68
N GLY A 317 14.04 -45.55 -19.03
CA GLY A 317 14.57 -45.80 -20.37
C GLY A 317 16.10 -45.73 -20.33
N SER A 318 16.72 -46.67 -19.62
CA SER A 318 18.17 -46.86 -19.55
C SER A 318 18.74 -47.25 -20.92
N GLY A 319 19.91 -46.71 -21.28
CA GLY A 319 20.69 -47.11 -22.45
C GLY A 319 22.09 -46.51 -22.42
N VAL A 320 23.04 -47.30 -21.91
CA VAL A 320 24.47 -46.99 -21.78
C VAL A 320 25.19 -47.20 -23.11
N THR A 321 26.10 -46.31 -23.52
CA THR A 321 27.49 -46.68 -23.89
C THR A 321 28.42 -45.45 -24.02
N PRO A 322 29.65 -45.48 -23.46
CA PRO A 322 30.61 -44.36 -23.46
C PRO A 322 31.81 -44.59 -24.39
N ILE A 323 32.42 -43.54 -24.97
CA ILE A 323 33.83 -43.53 -25.39
C ILE A 323 34.38 -42.06 -25.43
N PRO A 324 35.70 -41.79 -25.52
CA PRO A 324 36.60 -41.46 -24.42
C PRO A 324 37.22 -40.04 -24.53
N GLY A 325 37.94 -39.63 -23.48
CA GLY A 325 38.46 -38.27 -23.33
C GLY A 325 39.73 -37.92 -24.13
N SER A 326 40.12 -36.65 -23.97
CA SER A 326 41.48 -36.16 -24.11
C SER A 326 41.71 -35.05 -23.07
N GLN A 327 42.74 -35.24 -22.24
CA GLN A 327 43.31 -34.23 -21.34
C GLN A 327 44.35 -33.36 -22.08
N ALA A 328 44.79 -32.31 -21.36
CA ALA A 328 45.89 -31.35 -21.58
C ALA A 328 45.53 -30.15 -22.46
N GLU A 329 45.76 -28.89 -22.07
CA GLU A 329 46.64 -28.30 -21.04
C GLU A 329 45.88 -27.43 -20.02
#